data_AF-V9TSA7-F1
#
_entry.id   AF-V9TSA7-F1
#
_cell.length_a   1.000
_cell.length_b   1.000
_cell.length_c   1.000
_cell.angle_alpha   90.00
_cell.angle_beta   90.00
_cell.angle_gamma   90.00
#
_symmetry.space_group_name_H-M   'P 1'
#
loop_
_entity.id
_entity.type
_entity.pdbx_description
1 polymer ?
#
loop_
_entity_poly.entity_id
_entity_poly.type
_entity_poly.pdbx_seq_one_letter_code
_entity_poly.pdbx_strand_id
1 'polypeptide(L)'
;IGRSGAGKSTLLRMINRLVDPSSGSIEFGGIEVSSLKGSALRHWQRDCAMIFQQFNLVPRLDVLTNVLLGRLNHRSTVSSILNLFTREERIMAIGALERLGIEQTGLQPAGTLSGGQQQRVAIARALMQQPKVLLADEPIASLDPLNAKIVMDAL
;
A
#
# COMPACT_ATOMS: atom_id res chain seq x y z
N ILE A 1 -9.20 -12.74 13.12
CA ILE A 1 -10.63 -12.97 12.78
C ILE A 1 -11.46 -12.43 13.94
N GLY A 2 -12.57 -11.72 13.69
CA GLY A 2 -13.38 -11.12 14.76
C GLY A 2 -14.61 -10.38 14.21
N ARG A 3 -15.62 -10.12 15.05
CA ARG A 3 -16.87 -9.45 14.64
C ARG A 3 -16.62 -8.07 14.02
N SER A 4 -17.57 -7.57 13.23
CA SER A 4 -17.54 -6.16 12.79
C SER A 4 -17.54 -5.25 14.01
N GLY A 5 -16.77 -4.16 13.97
CA GLY A 5 -16.60 -3.26 15.11
C GLY A 5 -15.66 -3.74 16.23
N ALA A 6 -15.07 -4.93 16.14
CA ALA A 6 -14.13 -5.46 17.15
C ALA A 6 -12.75 -4.75 17.19
N GLY A 7 -12.57 -3.64 16.47
CA GLY A 7 -11.32 -2.88 16.47
C GLY A 7 -10.19 -3.42 15.57
N LYS A 8 -10.46 -4.41 14.70
CA LYS A 8 -9.45 -4.98 13.78
C LYS A 8 -8.73 -3.92 12.93
N SER A 9 -9.50 -3.04 12.30
CA SER A 9 -8.99 -1.95 11.47
C SER A 9 -8.20 -0.94 12.28
N THR A 10 -8.66 -0.65 13.49
CA THR A 10 -7.93 0.21 14.44
C THR A 10 -6.60 -0.41 14.82
N LEU A 11 -6.56 -1.72 15.10
CA LEU A 11 -5.32 -2.44 15.40
C LEU A 11 -4.33 -2.38 14.24
N LEU A 12 -4.76 -2.65 13.02
CA LEU A 12 -3.88 -2.55 11.84
C LEU A 12 -3.35 -1.12 11.63
N ARG A 13 -4.21 -0.11 11.84
CA ARG A 13 -3.80 1.31 11.79
C ARG A 13 -2.86 1.71 12.92
N MET A 14 -2.91 1.05 14.07
CA MET A 14 -1.93 1.26 15.14
C MET A 14 -0.58 0.61 14.78
N ILE A 15 -0.58 -0.58 14.18
CA ILE A 15 0.63 -1.29 13.74
C ILE A 15 1.40 -0.47 12.69
N ASN A 16 0.73 0.04 11.65
CA ASN A 16 1.41 0.91 10.68
C ASN A 16 1.59 2.37 11.15
N ARG A 17 1.18 2.69 12.39
CA ARG A 17 1.29 4.02 13.00
C ARG A 17 0.57 5.12 12.21
N LEU A 18 -0.60 4.82 11.63
CA LEU A 18 -1.59 5.83 11.23
C LEU A 18 -2.43 6.32 12.41
N VAL A 19 -2.54 5.52 13.47
CA VAL A 19 -3.20 5.87 14.73
C VAL A 19 -2.21 5.64 15.87
N ASP A 20 -2.14 6.58 16.83
CA ASP A 20 -1.33 6.42 18.02
C ASP A 20 -1.98 5.46 19.03
N PRO A 21 -1.25 4.45 19.57
CA PRO A 21 -1.77 3.66 20.68
C PRO A 21 -1.84 4.56 21.92
N SER A 22 -2.95 4.48 22.66
CA SER A 22 -3.10 5.25 23.91
C SER A 22 -2.22 4.71 25.04
N SER A 23 -1.95 3.41 25.04
CA SER A 23 -1.06 2.72 25.97
C SER A 23 -0.50 1.44 25.36
N GLY A 24 0.55 0.89 25.97
CA GLY A 24 1.30 -0.27 25.46
C GLY A 24 2.37 0.12 24.45
N SER A 25 3.10 -0.88 23.97
CA SER A 25 4.16 -0.72 22.97
C SER A 25 3.92 -1.62 21.75
N ILE A 26 4.44 -1.20 20.61
CA ILE A 26 4.48 -1.97 19.37
C ILE A 26 5.96 -2.07 18.99
N GLU A 27 6.45 -3.29 18.80
CA GLU A 27 7.85 -3.54 18.44
C GLU A 27 7.94 -4.34 17.15
N PHE A 28 8.93 -4.01 16.32
CA PHE A 28 9.26 -4.76 15.11
C PHE A 28 10.78 -4.85 14.95
N GLY A 29 11.32 -6.07 14.90
CA GLY A 29 12.76 -6.29 14.72
C GLY A 29 13.63 -5.63 15.82
N GLY A 30 13.14 -5.56 17.05
CA GLY A 30 13.81 -4.91 18.18
C GLY A 30 13.71 -3.38 18.20
N ILE A 31 12.96 -2.77 17.27
CA ILE A 31 12.70 -1.33 17.26
C ILE A 31 11.30 -1.09 17.83
N GLU A 32 11.21 -0.21 18.84
CA GLU A 32 9.93 0.25 19.35
C GLU A 32 9.27 1.22 18.36
N VAL A 33 8.29 0.72 17.62
CA VAL A 33 7.53 1.42 16.59
C VAL A 33 6.59 2.48 17.18
N SER A 34 6.05 2.23 18.38
CA SER A 34 5.16 3.16 19.11
C SER A 34 5.83 4.50 19.43
N SER A 35 7.14 4.52 19.65
CA SER A 35 7.90 5.72 20.03
C SER A 35 8.44 6.51 18.82
N LEU A 36 8.36 5.96 17.60
CA LEU A 36 8.88 6.61 16.39
C LEU A 36 8.15 7.94 16.10
N LYS A 37 8.94 8.95 15.68
CA LYS A 37 8.47 10.28 15.27
C LYS A 37 9.22 10.76 14.02
N GLY A 38 8.70 11.82 13.40
CA GLY A 38 9.38 12.53 12.32
C GLY A 38 9.76 11.62 11.14
N SER A 39 11.03 11.67 10.73
CA SER A 39 11.55 10.85 9.62
C SER A 39 11.50 9.37 9.93
N ALA A 40 11.81 8.93 11.15
CA ALA A 40 11.83 7.51 11.50
C ALA A 40 10.43 6.88 11.39
N LEU A 41 9.39 7.61 11.80
CA LEU A 41 7.99 7.19 11.62
C LEU A 41 7.62 7.06 10.14
N ARG A 42 8.05 8.00 9.28
CA ARG A 42 7.80 7.91 7.83
C ARG A 42 8.48 6.71 7.19
N HIS A 43 9.71 6.38 7.62
CA HIS A 43 10.40 5.17 7.18
C HIS A 43 9.65 3.92 7.63
N TRP A 44 9.13 3.88 8.85
CA TRP A 44 8.29 2.78 9.29
C TRP A 44 7.01 2.63 8.46
N GLN A 45 6.28 3.72 8.21
CA GLN A 45 5.05 3.71 7.40
C GLN A 45 5.29 3.25 5.95
N ARG A 46 6.51 3.44 5.44
CA ARG A 46 6.95 2.93 4.14
C ARG A 46 7.31 1.44 4.19
N ASP A 47 7.97 1.02 5.26
CA ASP A 47 8.35 -0.38 5.48
C ASP A 47 7.13 -1.24 5.90
N CYS A 48 6.06 -0.63 6.40
CA CYS A 48 4.80 -1.24 6.83
C CYS A 48 3.62 -0.77 5.97
N ALA A 49 3.50 -1.30 4.75
CA ALA A 49 2.45 -0.92 3.82
C ALA A 49 1.10 -1.48 4.27
N MET A 50 0.02 -0.73 3.98
CA MET A 50 -1.35 -1.13 4.30
C MET A 50 -2.27 -1.08 3.08
N ILE A 51 -3.04 -2.14 2.89
CA ILE A 51 -4.15 -2.22 1.94
C ILE A 51 -5.44 -2.00 2.72
N PHE A 52 -6.13 -0.90 2.41
CA PHE A 52 -7.38 -0.51 3.05
C PHE A 52 -8.59 -1.18 2.39
N GLN A 53 -9.65 -1.38 3.18
CA GLN A 53 -10.95 -1.88 2.71
C GLN A 53 -11.52 -1.09 1.52
N GLN A 54 -11.46 0.25 1.56
CA GLN A 54 -11.98 1.12 0.49
C GLN A 54 -10.94 1.44 -0.60
N PHE A 55 -9.80 0.74 -0.62
CA PHE A 55 -8.64 0.90 -1.51
C PHE A 55 -7.98 2.28 -1.52
N ASN A 56 -8.65 3.37 -1.16
CA ASN A 56 -8.14 4.75 -1.13
C ASN A 56 -7.40 5.14 -2.42
N LEU A 57 -7.90 4.72 -3.59
CA LEU A 57 -7.38 5.17 -4.89
C LEU A 57 -7.86 6.59 -5.16
N VAL A 58 -7.08 7.38 -5.89
CA VAL A 58 -7.48 8.70 -6.38
C VAL A 58 -8.24 8.50 -7.68
N PRO A 59 -9.59 8.65 -7.71
CA PRO A 59 -10.41 8.17 -8.84
C PRO A 59 -10.14 8.93 -10.15
N ARG A 60 -9.72 10.20 -10.03
CA ARG A 60 -9.43 11.10 -11.16
C ARG A 60 -8.06 10.87 -11.80
N LEU A 61 -7.15 10.17 -11.11
CA LEU A 61 -5.83 9.86 -11.63
C LEU A 61 -5.88 8.52 -12.36
N ASP A 62 -4.98 8.35 -13.34
CA ASP A 62 -4.82 7.06 -14.00
C ASP A 62 -4.25 5.99 -13.05
N VAL A 63 -4.40 4.73 -13.45
CA VAL A 63 -3.93 3.57 -12.69
C VAL A 63 -2.43 3.62 -12.43
N LEU A 64 -1.63 3.93 -13.45
CA LEU A 64 -0.18 3.97 -13.35
C LEU A 64 0.27 5.02 -12.32
N THR A 65 -0.33 6.20 -12.37
CA THR A 65 -0.10 7.29 -11.42
C THR A 65 -0.49 6.87 -10.01
N ASN A 66 -1.66 6.23 -9.84
CA ASN A 66 -2.07 5.68 -8.54
C ASN A 66 -1.03 4.71 -7.97
N VAL A 67 -0.50 3.81 -8.80
CA VAL A 67 0.57 2.87 -8.38
C VAL A 67 1.85 3.60 -8.02
N LEU A 68 2.25 4.59 -8.81
CA LEU A 68 3.42 5.43 -8.57
C LEU A 68 3.32 6.25 -7.27
N LEU A 69 2.11 6.59 -6.79
CA LEU A 69 1.92 7.24 -5.49
C LEU A 69 2.50 6.40 -4.33
N GLY A 70 2.63 5.08 -4.49
CA GLY A 70 3.31 4.21 -3.53
C GLY A 70 4.78 4.60 -3.29
N ARG A 71 5.41 5.34 -4.20
CA ARG A 71 6.81 5.80 -4.05
C ARG A 71 6.97 7.13 -3.33
N LEU A 72 5.89 7.86 -3.03
CA LEU A 72 6.00 9.21 -2.47
C LEU A 72 6.73 9.25 -1.11
N ASN A 73 6.58 8.22 -0.29
CA ASN A 73 7.27 8.12 1.02
C ASN A 73 8.78 7.82 0.88
N HIS A 74 9.29 7.50 -0.31
CA HIS A 74 10.73 7.38 -0.59
C HIS A 74 11.36 8.71 -1.01
N ARG A 75 10.58 9.78 -1.17
CA ARG A 75 11.03 11.05 -1.74
C ARG A 75 11.01 12.19 -0.72
N SER A 76 11.88 13.17 -0.95
CA SER A 76 11.78 14.46 -0.27
C SER A 76 10.54 15.21 -0.76
N THR A 77 9.92 15.99 0.12
CA THR A 77 8.66 16.73 -0.13
C THR A 77 8.69 17.56 -1.42
N VAL A 78 9.87 18.06 -1.81
CA VAL A 78 10.10 18.88 -3.01
C VAL A 78 9.99 18.07 -4.31
N SER A 79 10.49 16.83 -4.32
CA SER A 79 10.45 15.96 -5.51
C SER A 79 9.03 15.40 -5.78
N SER A 80 8.24 15.23 -4.72
CA SER A 80 6.83 14.80 -4.79
C SER A 80 5.91 15.84 -5.45
N ILE A 81 6.22 17.13 -5.32
CA ILE A 81 5.41 18.23 -5.91
C ILE A 81 5.58 18.31 -7.43
N LEU A 82 6.73 17.89 -7.96
CA LEU A 82 7.04 18.04 -9.39
C LEU A 82 6.52 16.87 -10.26
N ASN A 83 5.89 15.83 -9.69
CA ASN A 83 5.40 14.65 -10.43
C ASN A 83 6.44 13.97 -11.35
N LEU A 84 7.73 14.20 -11.09
CA LEU A 84 8.84 13.65 -11.87
C LEU A 84 9.14 12.22 -11.42
N PHE A 85 8.25 11.27 -11.73
CA PHE A 85 8.55 9.85 -11.61
C PHE A 85 9.63 9.46 -12.63
N THR A 86 10.70 8.87 -12.13
CA THR A 86 11.83 8.36 -12.92
C THR A 86 11.37 7.27 -13.89
N ARG A 87 12.17 7.00 -14.92
CA ARG A 87 11.87 5.92 -15.87
C ARG A 87 11.86 4.56 -15.15
N GLU A 88 12.75 4.38 -14.18
CA GLU A 88 12.89 3.18 -13.37
C GLU A 88 11.63 2.93 -12.53
N GLU A 89 11.06 3.97 -11.89
CA GLU A 89 9.80 3.83 -11.15
C GLU A 89 8.62 3.50 -12.05
N ARG A 90 8.57 4.06 -13.27
CA ARG A 90 7.54 3.72 -14.25
C ARG A 90 7.65 2.26 -14.67
N ILE A 91 8.86 1.78 -14.94
CA ILE A 91 9.10 0.37 -15.26
C ILE A 91 8.68 -0.54 -14.10
N MET A 92 9.04 -0.19 -12.86
CA MET A 92 8.60 -0.95 -11.68
C MET A 92 7.08 -0.96 -11.52
N ALA A 93 6.41 0.18 -11.73
CA ALA A 93 4.96 0.28 -11.63
C ALA A 93 4.27 -0.55 -12.71
N ILE A 94 4.76 -0.52 -13.96
CA ILE A 94 4.26 -1.35 -15.05
C ILE A 94 4.47 -2.83 -14.71
N GLY A 95 5.66 -3.23 -14.26
CA GLY A 95 5.94 -4.61 -13.85
C GLY A 95 5.05 -5.09 -12.69
N ALA A 96 4.71 -4.21 -11.75
CA ALA A 96 3.77 -4.53 -10.68
C ALA A 96 2.33 -4.74 -11.21
N LEU A 97 1.91 -3.95 -12.20
CA LEU A 97 0.61 -4.11 -12.87
C LEU A 97 0.56 -5.39 -13.72
N GLU A 98 1.62 -5.70 -14.46
CA GLU A 98 1.76 -6.92 -15.27
C GLU A 98 1.69 -8.17 -14.39
N ARG A 99 2.40 -8.17 -13.25
CA ARG A 99 2.32 -9.28 -12.28
C ARG A 99 0.90 -9.54 -11.80
N LEU A 100 0.05 -8.51 -11.78
CA LEU A 100 -1.35 -8.61 -11.35
C LEU A 100 -2.33 -8.70 -12.54
N GLY A 101 -1.84 -8.78 -13.78
CA GLY A 101 -2.62 -8.93 -15.01
C GLY A 101 -3.58 -7.76 -15.28
N ILE A 102 -3.17 -6.53 -14.97
CA ILE A 102 -3.97 -5.31 -15.14
C ILE A 102 -3.19 -4.18 -15.85
N GLU A 103 -2.08 -4.48 -16.50
CA GLU A 103 -1.22 -3.55 -17.24
C GLU A 103 -1.97 -2.76 -18.33
N GLN A 104 -2.94 -3.38 -19.00
CA GLN A 104 -3.81 -2.79 -20.02
C GLN A 104 -4.66 -1.63 -19.47
N THR A 105 -4.86 -1.58 -18.16
CA THR A 105 -5.62 -0.51 -17.49
C THR A 105 -4.76 0.68 -17.10
N GLY A 106 -3.45 0.64 -17.32
CA GLY A 106 -2.48 1.60 -16.80
C GLY A 106 -2.81 3.09 -17.05
N LEU A 107 -3.40 3.41 -18.22
CA LEU A 107 -3.77 4.77 -18.60
C LEU A 107 -5.25 5.13 -18.31
N GLN A 108 -6.03 4.17 -17.81
CA GLN A 108 -7.44 4.39 -17.50
C GLN A 108 -7.57 5.12 -16.14
N PRO A 109 -8.56 6.02 -15.97
CA PRO A 109 -8.84 6.61 -14.66
C PRO A 109 -9.25 5.53 -13.66
N ALA A 110 -8.66 5.53 -12.46
CA ALA A 110 -8.90 4.49 -11.45
C ALA A 110 -10.38 4.38 -11.03
N GLY A 111 -11.15 5.47 -11.13
CA GLY A 111 -12.58 5.48 -10.83
C GLY A 111 -13.45 4.68 -11.81
N THR A 112 -12.92 4.30 -12.98
CA THR A 112 -13.65 3.52 -14.00
C THR A 112 -13.49 2.01 -13.84
N LEU A 113 -12.59 1.58 -12.94
CA LEU A 113 -12.28 0.17 -12.72
C LEU A 113 -13.35 -0.56 -11.92
N SER A 114 -13.50 -1.86 -12.20
CA SER A 114 -14.25 -2.78 -11.32
C SER A 114 -13.59 -2.89 -9.94
N GLY A 115 -14.36 -3.29 -8.91
CA GLY A 115 -13.82 -3.44 -7.55
C GLY A 115 -12.60 -4.37 -7.45
N GLY A 116 -12.61 -5.48 -8.20
CA GLY A 116 -11.47 -6.40 -8.25
C GLY A 116 -10.23 -5.81 -8.92
N GLN A 117 -10.41 -5.00 -9.96
CA GLN A 117 -9.30 -4.25 -10.57
C GLN A 117 -8.78 -3.16 -9.61
N GLN A 118 -9.66 -2.43 -8.92
CA GLN A 118 -9.25 -1.44 -7.90
C GLN A 118 -8.43 -2.09 -6.78
N GLN A 119 -8.82 -3.31 -6.35
CA GLN A 119 -8.05 -4.09 -5.39
C GLN A 119 -6.64 -4.40 -5.88
N ARG A 120 -6.49 -4.87 -7.13
CA ARG A 120 -5.19 -5.14 -7.74
C ARG A 120 -4.34 -3.88 -7.87
N VAL A 121 -4.93 -2.74 -8.22
CA VAL A 121 -4.22 -1.44 -8.23
C VAL A 121 -3.74 -1.05 -6.83
N ALA A 122 -4.57 -1.25 -5.80
CA ALA A 122 -4.18 -0.98 -4.42
C ALA A 122 -3.03 -1.88 -3.95
N ILE A 123 -3.02 -3.16 -4.36
CA ILE A 123 -1.93 -4.10 -4.11
C ILE A 123 -0.66 -3.66 -4.84
N ALA A 124 -0.73 -3.35 -6.14
CA ALA A 124 0.41 -2.84 -6.91
C ALA A 124 1.04 -1.61 -6.23
N ARG A 125 0.20 -0.65 -5.81
CA ARG A 125 0.64 0.56 -5.09
C ARG A 125 1.31 0.23 -3.76
N ALA A 126 0.82 -0.77 -3.02
CA ALA A 126 1.44 -1.20 -1.78
C ALA A 126 2.81 -1.87 -2.04
N LEU A 127 2.91 -2.75 -3.05
CA LEU A 127 4.16 -3.41 -3.44
C LEU A 127 5.21 -2.42 -3.94
N MET A 128 4.81 -1.31 -4.57
CA MET A 128 5.72 -0.24 -4.96
C MET A 128 6.46 0.40 -3.77
N GLN A 129 5.95 0.29 -2.54
CA GLN A 129 6.66 0.76 -1.35
C GLN A 129 7.87 -0.12 -1.00
N GLN A 130 7.95 -1.34 -1.55
CA GLN A 130 8.88 -2.39 -1.14
C GLN A 130 8.82 -2.63 0.38
N PRO A 131 7.63 -2.94 0.93
CA PRO A 131 7.44 -3.05 2.36
C PRO A 131 8.08 -4.32 2.91
N LYS A 132 8.55 -4.25 4.15
CA LYS A 132 8.93 -5.42 4.96
C LYS A 132 7.71 -6.12 5.54
N VAL A 133 6.62 -5.37 5.74
CA VAL A 133 5.37 -5.87 6.31
C VAL A 133 4.21 -5.33 5.48
N LEU A 134 3.35 -6.24 5.00
CA LEU A 134 2.12 -5.88 4.31
C LEU A 134 0.92 -6.18 5.21
N LEU A 135 0.14 -5.16 5.53
CA LEU A 135 -1.10 -5.26 6.30
C LEU A 135 -2.31 -5.19 5.37
N ALA A 136 -3.31 -6.05 5.57
CA ALA A 136 -4.55 -6.02 4.80
C ALA A 136 -5.76 -5.99 5.75
N ASP A 137 -6.60 -4.94 5.61
CA ASP A 137 -7.76 -4.69 6.48
C ASP A 137 -9.07 -5.33 5.96
N GLU A 138 -8.98 -6.32 5.08
CA GLU A 138 -10.09 -7.16 4.65
C GLU A 138 -9.58 -8.50 4.12
N PRO A 139 -10.44 -9.53 4.01
CA PRO A 139 -9.98 -10.85 3.64
C PRO A 139 -9.48 -10.82 2.20
N ILE A 140 -8.17 -11.02 2.06
CA ILE A 140 -7.52 -11.51 0.83
C ILE A 140 -8.18 -12.84 0.35
N ALA A 141 -9.11 -13.43 1.10
CA ALA A 141 -9.90 -14.60 0.71
C ALA A 141 -10.75 -14.41 -0.57
N SER A 142 -11.03 -13.19 -1.01
CA SER A 142 -11.66 -12.92 -2.32
C SER A 142 -10.64 -12.65 -3.43
N LEU A 143 -9.34 -12.55 -3.10
CA LEU A 143 -8.27 -12.56 -4.08
C LEU A 143 -8.21 -13.98 -4.65
N ASP A 144 -8.42 -14.09 -5.95
CA ASP A 144 -8.13 -15.27 -6.74
C ASP A 144 -6.82 -15.92 -6.24
N PRO A 145 -6.76 -17.23 -5.89
CA PRO A 145 -5.58 -17.88 -5.30
C PRO A 145 -4.26 -17.60 -6.02
N LEU A 146 -4.33 -17.32 -7.33
CA LEU A 146 -3.22 -16.86 -8.16
C LEU A 146 -2.60 -15.55 -7.64
N ASN A 147 -3.41 -14.57 -7.30
CA ASN A 147 -2.96 -13.27 -6.80
C ASN A 147 -2.42 -13.35 -5.37
N ALA A 148 -3.00 -14.21 -4.52
CA ALA A 148 -2.49 -14.42 -3.16
C ALA A 148 -1.08 -15.02 -3.22
N LYS A 149 -0.86 -15.96 -4.14
CA LYS A 149 0.47 -16.53 -4.41
C LYS A 149 1.43 -15.49 -5.00
N ILE A 150 1.00 -14.67 -5.95
CA ILE A 150 1.82 -13.59 -6.52
C ILE A 150 2.25 -12.56 -5.47
N VAL A 151 1.36 -12.21 -4.53
CA VAL A 151 1.71 -11.30 -3.42
C VAL A 151 2.68 -11.95 -2.44
N MET A 152 2.52 -13.24 -2.15
CA MET A 152 3.42 -13.99 -1.25
C MET A 152 4.78 -14.32 -1.90
N ASP A 153 4.82 -14.56 -3.22
CA ASP A 153 6.03 -14.82 -3.99
C ASP A 153 6.80 -13.52 -4.34
N ALA A 154 6.17 -12.35 -4.17
CA ALA A 154 6.78 -11.03 -4.43
C ALA A 154 7.34 -10.33 -3.17
N LEU A 155 7.10 -10.88 -1.98
CA LEU A 155 7.71 -10.48 -0.71
C LEU A 155 9.03 -11.24 -0.50
#